data_AF-A0A378JFX1-F1
#
_entry.id   AF-A0A378JFX1-F1
#
_cell.length_a   1.000
_cell.length_b   1.000
_cell.length_c   1.000
_cell.angle_alpha   90.00
_cell.angle_beta   90.00
_cell.angle_gamma   90.00
#
_symmetry.space_group_name_H-M   'P 1'
#
loop_
_entity.id
_entity.type
_entity.pdbx_description
1 polymer ?
#
loop_
_entity_poly.entity_id
_entity_poly.type
_entity_poly.pdbx_seq_one_letter_code
_entity_poly.pdbx_strand_id
1 'polypeptide(L)' 'MNILNYPIQNVLTTAMRKKAKEEQNIDFMSMWSGQSAQLCRKTSAREFINALVFEVEASKLIY' A
#
# COMPACT_ATOMS: atom_id res chain seq x y z
N MET A 1 -10.77 16.45 23.11
CA MET A 1 -9.83 15.31 22.99
C MET A 1 -8.52 15.85 22.48
N ASN A 2 -7.44 15.75 23.26
CA ASN A 2 -6.12 16.26 22.87
C ASN A 2 -5.35 15.14 22.17
N ILE A 3 -5.17 15.27 20.85
CA ILE A 3 -4.46 14.29 20.02
C ILE A 3 -3.02 14.78 19.88
N LEU A 4 -2.03 13.92 20.15
CA LEU A 4 -0.61 14.29 20.01
C LEU A 4 -0.32 14.74 18.57
N ASN A 5 0.44 15.83 18.43
CA ASN A 5 0.83 16.38 17.13
C ASN A 5 1.62 15.36 16.30
N TYR A 6 1.49 15.46 14.98
CA TYR A 6 2.36 14.74 14.07
C TYR A 6 3.82 15.20 14.26
N PRO A 7 4.82 14.29 14.27
CA PRO A 7 4.75 12.84 14.08
C PRO A 7 4.81 12.04 15.41
N ILE A 8 4.53 12.65 16.56
CA ILE A 8 4.78 12.08 17.89
C ILE A 8 4.14 10.68 18.03
N GLN A 9 2.91 10.51 17.54
CA GLN A 9 2.22 9.21 17.57
C GLN A 9 2.94 8.13 16.76
N ASN A 10 3.44 8.47 15.57
CA ASN A 10 4.18 7.54 14.73
C ASN A 10 5.46 7.06 15.42
N VAL A 11 6.17 7.97 16.10
CA VAL A 11 7.38 7.66 16.87
C VAL A 11 7.02 6.71 18.02
N LEU A 12 6.04 7.06 18.86
CA LEU A 12 5.63 6.26 20.02
C LEU A 12 5.18 4.84 19.64
N THR A 13 4.50 4.68 18.50
CA THR A 13 3.96 3.38 18.06
C THR A 13 4.95 2.54 17.24
N THR A 14 6.17 3.01 17.00
CA THR A 14 7.16 2.31 16.16
C THR A 14 7.53 0.92 16.71
N ALA A 15 7.79 0.81 18.02
CA ALA A 15 8.16 -0.46 18.65
C ALA A 15 7.03 -1.50 18.53
N MET A 16 5.78 -1.07 18.71
CA MET A 16 4.60 -1.93 18.58
C MET A 16 4.46 -2.47 17.15
N ARG A 17 4.57 -1.59 16.13
CA ARG A 17 4.51 -2.02 14.72
C ARG A 17 5.61 -3.01 14.36
N LYS A 18 6.83 -2.81 14.89
CA LYS A 18 7.96 -3.73 14.65
C LYS A 18 7.66 -5.11 15.21
N LYS A 19 7.18 -5.18 16.46
CA LYS A 19 6.82 -6.44 17.11
C LYS A 19 5.65 -7.14 16.39
N ALA A 20 4.64 -6.39 15.98
CA ALA A 20 3.52 -6.91 15.19
C ALA A 20 3.99 -7.52 13.86
N LYS A 21 4.94 -6.89 13.17
CA LYS A 21 5.56 -7.43 11.95
C LYS A 21 6.27 -8.76 12.20
N GLU A 22 7.05 -8.87 13.28
CA GLU A 22 7.76 -10.09 13.67
C GLU A 22 6.78 -11.24 13.95
N GLU A 23 5.62 -10.94 14.55
CA GLU A 23 4.56 -11.90 14.87
C GLU A 23 3.55 -12.10 13.73
N GLN A 24 3.76 -11.47 12.56
CA GLN A 24 2.83 -11.49 11.43
C GLN A 24 1.39 -11.03 11.79
N ASN A 25 1.25 -10.16 12.78
CA ASN A 25 -0.03 -9.61 13.22
C ASN A 25 -0.36 -8.31 12.48
N ILE A 26 -1.35 -8.34 11.58
CA ILE A 26 -1.73 -7.19 10.74
C ILE A 26 -2.45 -6.06 11.50
N ASP A 27 -3.07 -6.36 12.66
CA ASP A 27 -3.94 -5.42 13.39
C ASP A 27 -3.18 -4.18 13.91
N PHE A 28 -1.86 -4.33 14.10
CA PHE A 28 -0.99 -3.29 14.60
C PHE A 28 0.10 -2.90 13.60
N MET A 29 -0.09 -3.19 12.30
CA MET A 29 0.80 -2.72 11.23
C MET A 29 0.24 -1.46 10.57
N SER A 30 1.12 -0.66 9.97
CA SER A 30 0.70 0.44 9.09
C SER A 30 0.39 -0.09 7.69
N MET A 31 -0.84 -0.58 7.49
CA MET A 31 -1.33 -1.16 6.23
C MET A 31 -1.76 -0.08 5.23
N TRP A 32 -0.83 0.80 4.84
CA TRP A 32 -1.10 1.86 3.88
C TRP A 32 -1.49 1.28 2.51
N SER A 33 -2.67 1.63 2.03
CA SER A 33 -3.12 1.27 0.68
C SER A 33 -4.10 2.33 0.15
N GLY A 34 -4.15 2.47 -1.18
CA GLY A 34 -5.18 3.26 -1.84
C GLY A 34 -6.50 2.49 -1.90
N GLN A 35 -7.59 3.17 -2.30
CA GLN A 35 -8.93 2.57 -2.36
C GLN A 35 -9.02 1.34 -3.27
N SER A 36 -8.21 1.28 -4.33
CA SER A 36 -8.22 0.18 -5.31
C SER A 36 -7.24 -0.96 -5.01
N ALA A 37 -6.87 -1.18 -3.73
CA ALA A 37 -5.90 -2.20 -3.32
C ALA A 37 -6.23 -3.62 -3.84
N GLN A 38 -7.51 -3.93 -4.01
CA GLN A 38 -7.97 -5.21 -4.57
C GLN A 38 -7.55 -5.47 -6.02
N LEU A 39 -7.11 -4.45 -6.77
CA LEU A 39 -6.62 -4.57 -8.15
C LEU A 39 -5.11 -4.84 -8.23
N CYS A 40 -4.40 -4.94 -7.10
CA CYS A 40 -2.97 -5.24 -7.08
C CYS A 40 -2.69 -6.60 -7.74
N ARG A 41 -1.62 -6.64 -8.55
CA ARG A 41 -1.21 -7.84 -9.30
C ARG A 41 0.11 -8.38 -8.74
N LYS A 42 0.21 -9.70 -8.58
CA LYS A 42 1.45 -10.38 -8.14
C LYS A 42 2.36 -10.68 -9.34
N THR A 43 3.05 -9.66 -9.84
CA THR A 43 3.95 -9.72 -11.00
C THR A 43 5.14 -8.78 -10.78
N SER A 44 6.17 -8.84 -11.63
CA SER A 44 7.27 -7.88 -11.53
C SER A 44 6.81 -6.47 -11.93
N ALA A 45 7.50 -5.44 -11.41
CA ALA A 45 7.20 -4.06 -11.80
C ALA A 45 7.32 -3.85 -13.32
N ARG A 46 8.29 -4.51 -13.99
CA ARG A 46 8.48 -4.42 -15.44
C ARG A 46 7.28 -4.96 -16.21
N GLU A 47 6.86 -6.17 -15.88
CA GLU A 47 5.69 -6.81 -16.52
C GLU A 47 4.42 -6.01 -16.25
N PHE A 48 4.24 -5.52 -15.02
CA PHE A 48 3.08 -4.70 -14.65
C PHE A 48 3.00 -3.43 -15.50
N ILE A 49 4.09 -2.68 -15.62
CA ILE A 49 4.12 -1.46 -16.43
C ILE A 49 3.88 -1.76 -17.91
N ASN A 50 4.51 -2.81 -18.46
CA ASN A 50 4.27 -3.21 -19.84
C ASN A 50 2.80 -3.57 -20.10
N ALA A 51 2.16 -4.28 -19.17
CA ALA A 51 0.75 -4.61 -19.26
C ALA A 51 -0.13 -3.35 -19.23
N LEU A 52 0.16 -2.39 -18.34
CA LEU A 52 -0.58 -1.13 -18.27
C LEU A 52 -0.45 -0.31 -19.57
N VAL A 53 0.74 -0.24 -20.17
CA VAL A 53 0.94 0.45 -21.46
C VAL A 53 0.07 -0.19 -22.53
N PHE A 54 0.12 -1.52 -22.66
CA PHE A 54 -0.69 -2.27 -23.62
C PHE A 54 -2.19 -2.06 -23.40
N GLU A 55 -2.67 -2.16 -22.15
CA GLU A 55 -4.08 -1.97 -21.79
C GLU A 55 -4.57 -0.56 -22.15
N VAL A 56 -3.76 0.47 -21.89
CA VAL A 56 -4.08 1.86 -22.24
C VAL A 56 -4.10 2.07 -23.75
N GLU A 57 -3.14 1.53 -24.49
CA GLU A 57 -3.10 1.60 -25.96
C GLU A 57 -4.29 0.91 -26.60
N ALA A 58 -4.63 -0.30 -26.14
CA ALA A 58 -5.80 -1.04 -26.60
C ALA A 58 -7.11 -0.27 -26.30
N SER A 59 -7.21 0.39 -25.14
CA SER A 59 -8.38 1.19 -24.78
C SER A 59 -8.58 2.42 -25.68
N LYS A 60 -7.51 2.98 -26.25
CA LYS A 60 -7.59 4.11 -27.21
C LYS A 60 -8.13 3.70 -28.58
N LEU A 61 -8.10 2.42 -28.94
CA LEU A 61 -8.64 1.92 -30.21
C LEU A 61 -10.17 1.72 -30.18
N ILE A 62 -10.78 1.91 -29.00
CA ILE A 62 -12.21 1.70 -28.75
C ILE A 62 -12.98 3.05 -28.69
N TYR A 63 -12.26 4.18 -28.78
CA TYR A 63 -12.78 5.54 -28.91
C TYR A 63 -12.24 6.20 -30.19
#